data_AF-A0A2D6YT51-F1
#
_entry.id   AF-A0A2D6YT51-F1
#
_cell.length_a   1.000
_cell.length_b   1.000
_cell.length_c   1.000
_cell.angle_alpha   90.00
_cell.angle_beta   90.00
_cell.angle_gamma   90.00
#
_symmetry.space_group_name_H-M   'P 1'
#
loop_
_entity.id
_entity.type
_entity.pdbx_description
1 polymer ?
#
loop_
_entity_poly.entity_id
_entity_poly.type
_entity_poly.pdbx_seq_one_letter_code
_entity_poly.pdbx_strand_id
1 'polypeptide(L)'
;MHRITRRLVGLVAISVTSLGGIACTPYATFPSDGGSVVLTPGVYPVPQLMGKGLSETYARTVGDLALVGGSDADVEATPPPLIYALPPGVNKRDWRQVGILTEVESAREVTIADIEAGLPVWEIKQVRVRSNRAEVDVVYPSNGDLYQLATLVYLSEPFRAYQFDVFQRWLIPADRPRCESPVEMGRIAAEEAAADAAAAAAQEAADQAEAERVASENADADVETEDVGSE
;
A
#
# COMPACT_ATOMS: atom_id res chain seq x y z
N MET A 1 -24.34 -89.05 19.13
CA MET A 1 -25.48 -88.17 19.44
C MET A 1 -25.42 -86.96 18.51
N HIS A 2 -26.52 -86.70 17.81
CA HIS A 2 -26.72 -85.60 16.84
C HIS A 2 -26.58 -84.19 17.44
N ARG A 3 -26.07 -83.24 16.63
CA ARG A 3 -26.72 -81.97 16.17
C ARG A 3 -25.64 -81.11 15.48
N ILE A 4 -25.64 -80.89 14.16
CA ILE A 4 -26.53 -80.06 13.32
C ILE A 4 -26.31 -78.55 13.53
N THR A 5 -26.03 -77.88 12.40
CA THR A 5 -26.12 -76.43 12.08
C THR A 5 -25.09 -75.49 12.71
N ARG A 6 -24.52 -74.50 12.01
CA ARG A 6 -25.18 -73.58 11.06
C ARG A 6 -24.14 -72.87 10.18
N ARG A 7 -24.38 -72.79 8.88
CA ARG A 7 -23.69 -71.87 7.96
C ARG A 7 -24.02 -70.44 8.38
N LEU A 8 -23.02 -69.56 8.39
CA LEU A 8 -23.22 -68.12 8.25
C LEU A 8 -22.22 -67.58 7.23
N VAL A 9 -22.81 -67.15 6.13
CA VAL A 9 -22.22 -66.49 4.97
C VAL A 9 -21.50 -65.24 5.44
N GLY A 10 -20.19 -65.15 5.15
CA GLY A 10 -19.37 -63.98 5.43
C GLY A 10 -19.80 -62.81 4.54
N LEU A 11 -20.47 -61.84 5.14
CA LEU A 11 -20.78 -60.54 4.55
C LEU A 11 -19.49 -59.70 4.62
N VAL A 12 -18.82 -59.54 3.48
CA VAL A 12 -17.69 -58.62 3.32
C VAL A 12 -18.25 -57.21 3.43
N ALA A 13 -18.12 -56.60 4.61
CA ALA A 13 -18.39 -55.18 4.80
C ALA A 13 -17.27 -54.40 4.10
N ILE A 14 -17.59 -53.85 2.92
CA ILE A 14 -16.77 -52.83 2.27
C ILE A 14 -16.89 -51.57 3.12
N SER A 15 -15.95 -51.39 4.04
CA SER A 15 -15.74 -50.13 4.74
C SER A 15 -15.30 -49.11 3.70
N VAL A 16 -16.26 -48.34 3.17
CA VAL A 16 -15.98 -47.06 2.52
C VAL A 16 -15.47 -46.14 3.62
N THR A 17 -14.16 -46.18 3.84
CA THR A 17 -13.44 -45.10 4.51
C THR A 17 -13.67 -43.87 3.64
N SER A 18 -14.65 -43.08 4.03
CA SER A 18 -14.74 -41.67 3.71
C SER A 18 -13.36 -41.08 3.98
N LEU A 19 -12.62 -40.79 2.91
CA LEU A 19 -11.51 -39.87 2.98
C LEU A 19 -12.10 -38.57 3.52
N GLY A 20 -11.91 -38.35 4.83
CA GLY A 20 -11.99 -37.03 5.41
C GLY A 20 -10.95 -36.21 4.66
N GLY A 21 -11.39 -35.49 3.63
CA GLY A 21 -10.59 -34.46 3.03
C GLY A 21 -10.13 -33.57 4.17
N ILE A 22 -8.82 -33.52 4.40
CA ILE A 22 -8.21 -32.44 5.15
C ILE A 22 -8.56 -31.21 4.34
N ALA A 23 -9.68 -30.58 4.64
CA ALA A 23 -10.08 -29.33 4.06
C ALA A 23 -9.07 -28.31 4.61
N CYS A 24 -7.96 -28.14 3.91
CA CYS A 24 -7.09 -27.00 4.08
C CYS A 24 -7.98 -25.77 3.83
N THR A 25 -8.48 -25.14 4.89
CA THR A 25 -9.19 -23.87 4.75
C THR A 25 -8.19 -22.89 4.13
N PRO A 26 -8.46 -22.38 2.91
CA PRO A 26 -7.53 -21.47 2.27
C PRO A 26 -7.47 -20.17 3.07
N TYR A 27 -6.36 -19.46 2.99
CA TYR A 27 -6.32 -18.09 3.48
C TYR A 27 -7.28 -17.23 2.66
N ALA A 28 -7.97 -16.33 3.33
CA ALA A 28 -8.44 -15.11 2.69
C ALA A 28 -7.30 -14.10 2.73
N THR A 29 -7.05 -13.37 1.64
CA THR A 29 -5.91 -12.44 1.57
C THR A 29 -6.28 -11.05 1.06
N PHE A 30 -5.53 -10.05 1.50
CA PHE A 30 -5.50 -8.72 0.93
C PHE A 30 -4.04 -8.24 0.79
N PRO A 31 -3.59 -7.81 -0.39
CA PRO A 31 -4.23 -8.01 -1.70
C PRO A 31 -4.45 -9.49 -2.02
N SER A 32 -5.24 -9.77 -3.07
CA SER A 32 -5.43 -11.14 -3.56
C SER A 32 -4.12 -11.71 -4.12
N ASP A 33 -3.79 -12.95 -3.77
CA ASP A 33 -2.68 -13.72 -4.38
C ASP A 33 -3.12 -14.53 -5.63
N GLY A 34 -4.31 -14.24 -6.18
CA GLY A 34 -4.83 -14.86 -7.40
C GLY A 34 -5.53 -16.20 -7.19
N GLY A 35 -5.51 -16.78 -5.97
CA GLY A 35 -6.20 -18.04 -5.66
C GLY A 35 -7.07 -18.02 -4.39
N SER A 36 -7.02 -16.95 -3.61
CA SER A 36 -7.67 -16.82 -2.30
C SER A 36 -8.95 -15.99 -2.32
N VAL A 37 -9.77 -16.17 -1.28
CA VAL A 37 -10.88 -15.27 -0.99
C VAL A 37 -10.32 -13.88 -0.69
N VAL A 38 -10.83 -12.84 -1.35
CA VAL A 38 -10.32 -11.49 -1.17
C VAL A 38 -10.87 -10.87 0.11
N LEU A 39 -9.97 -10.40 0.97
CA LEU A 39 -10.31 -9.60 2.14
C LEU A 39 -10.53 -8.14 1.73
N THR A 40 -11.55 -7.50 2.30
CA THR A 40 -11.81 -6.07 2.07
C THR A 40 -10.97 -5.23 3.05
N PRO A 41 -10.12 -4.30 2.58
CA PRO A 41 -9.15 -3.61 3.43
C PRO A 41 -9.75 -2.76 4.56
N GLY A 42 -10.93 -2.17 4.34
CA GLY A 42 -11.64 -1.37 5.35
C GLY A 42 -12.51 -2.17 6.32
N VAL A 43 -12.60 -3.49 6.17
CA VAL A 43 -13.45 -4.35 7.00
C VAL A 43 -12.60 -5.06 8.07
N TYR A 44 -13.02 -4.98 9.32
CA TYR A 44 -12.36 -5.70 10.42
C TYR A 44 -12.32 -7.22 10.15
N PRO A 45 -11.18 -7.88 10.42
CA PRO A 45 -10.03 -7.41 11.20
C PRO A 45 -8.90 -6.76 10.38
N VAL A 46 -9.03 -6.60 9.07
CA VAL A 46 -7.93 -6.22 8.16
C VAL A 46 -7.23 -4.92 8.54
N PRO A 47 -7.90 -3.77 8.77
CA PRO A 47 -7.21 -2.53 9.12
C PRO A 47 -6.54 -2.60 10.49
N GLN A 48 -7.07 -3.39 11.43
CA GLN A 48 -6.45 -3.64 12.72
C GLN A 48 -5.15 -4.46 12.58
N LEU A 49 -5.16 -5.49 11.74
CA LEU A 49 -3.98 -6.31 11.47
C LEU A 49 -2.89 -5.50 10.78
N MET A 50 -3.24 -4.63 9.83
CA MET A 50 -2.29 -3.71 9.19
C MET A 50 -1.65 -2.75 10.20
N GLY A 51 -2.45 -2.07 11.02
CA GLY A 51 -1.96 -1.13 12.03
C GLY A 51 -1.03 -1.80 13.06
N LYS A 52 -1.48 -2.94 13.61
CA LYS A 52 -0.67 -3.75 14.54
C LYS A 52 0.61 -4.28 13.88
N GLY A 53 0.52 -4.72 12.62
CA GLY A 53 1.66 -5.22 11.85
C GLY A 53 2.75 -4.16 11.70
N LEU A 54 2.35 -2.94 11.35
CA LEU A 54 3.27 -1.79 11.26
C LEU A 54 3.88 -1.44 12.61
N SER A 55 3.05 -1.33 13.65
CA SER A 55 3.49 -0.98 15.01
C SER A 55 4.53 -1.96 15.56
N GLU A 56 4.24 -3.26 15.49
CA GLU A 56 5.14 -4.32 15.95
C GLU A 56 6.43 -4.40 15.13
N THR A 57 6.33 -4.22 13.81
CA THR A 57 7.53 -4.22 12.95
C THR A 57 8.41 -3.02 13.27
N TYR A 58 7.82 -1.82 13.34
CA TYR A 58 8.53 -0.60 13.69
C TYR A 58 9.24 -0.73 15.03
N ALA A 59 8.55 -1.15 16.09
CA ALA A 59 9.14 -1.33 17.42
C ALA A 59 10.34 -2.29 17.43
N ARG A 60 10.37 -3.26 16.51
CA ARG A 60 11.43 -4.29 16.42
C ARG A 60 12.55 -3.94 15.46
N THR A 61 12.39 -2.96 14.59
CA THR A 61 13.37 -2.66 13.52
C THR A 61 13.86 -1.22 13.58
N VAL A 62 13.15 -0.29 14.23
CA VAL A 62 13.57 1.12 14.30
C VAL A 62 14.94 1.30 14.97
N GLY A 63 15.25 0.49 15.98
CA GLY A 63 16.55 0.51 16.66
C GLY A 63 17.73 0.05 15.80
N ASP A 64 17.44 -0.60 14.66
CA ASP A 64 18.48 -1.00 13.69
C ASP A 64 18.86 0.16 12.75
N LEU A 65 18.17 1.31 12.82
CA LEU A 65 18.36 2.45 11.92
C LEU A 65 19.14 3.59 12.58
N ALA A 66 19.73 4.45 11.75
CA ALA A 66 20.37 5.67 12.22
C ALA A 66 19.35 6.63 12.85
N LEU A 67 19.73 7.27 13.95
CA LEU A 67 18.93 8.31 14.59
C LEU A 67 18.89 9.57 13.71
N VAL A 68 17.77 10.29 13.80
CA VAL A 68 17.50 11.54 13.08
C VAL A 68 17.65 12.72 14.02
N GLY A 69 18.37 13.75 13.58
CA GLY A 69 18.73 14.91 14.40
C GLY A 69 19.90 14.63 15.34
N GLY A 70 20.73 15.64 15.61
CA GLY A 70 21.92 15.51 16.46
C GLY A 70 23.21 16.12 15.90
N SER A 71 23.12 17.01 14.91
CA SER A 71 24.30 17.77 14.44
C SER A 71 24.70 18.91 15.39
N ASP A 72 23.78 19.36 16.25
CA ASP A 72 23.99 20.40 17.24
C ASP A 72 23.90 19.83 18.66
N ALA A 73 24.77 20.32 19.57
CA ALA A 73 24.97 19.77 20.91
C ALA A 73 23.72 19.75 21.82
N ASP A 74 22.64 20.41 21.42
CA ASP A 74 21.40 20.57 22.18
C ASP A 74 20.18 19.86 21.55
N VAL A 75 20.32 19.18 20.40
CA VAL A 75 19.22 18.45 19.77
C VAL A 75 19.37 16.95 20.05
N GLU A 76 18.52 16.41 20.92
CA GLU A 76 18.49 14.98 21.23
C GLU A 76 18.17 14.18 19.95
N ALA A 77 19.03 13.20 19.66
CA ALA A 77 18.87 12.33 18.51
C ALA A 77 17.66 11.40 18.72
N THR A 78 16.70 11.43 17.79
CA THR A 78 15.45 10.67 17.92
C THR A 78 15.37 9.55 16.90
N PRO A 79 14.61 8.47 17.17
CA PRO A 79 14.36 7.44 16.17
C PRO A 79 13.64 8.03 14.95
N PRO A 80 13.89 7.52 13.74
CA PRO A 80 13.16 7.96 12.55
C PRO A 80 11.66 7.72 12.71
N PRO A 81 10.80 8.59 12.15
CA PRO A 81 9.35 8.41 12.24
C PRO A 81 8.86 7.15 11.52
N LEU A 82 7.72 6.61 11.94
CA LEU A 82 7.04 5.53 11.22
C LEU A 82 6.36 6.08 9.96
N ILE A 83 7.08 6.08 8.84
CA ILE A 83 6.50 6.37 7.52
C ILE A 83 5.95 5.07 6.96
N TYR A 84 4.65 4.98 6.74
CA TYR A 84 4.01 3.74 6.30
C TYR A 84 3.43 3.81 4.89
N ALA A 85 3.53 2.68 4.20
CA ALA A 85 2.92 2.41 2.90
C ALA A 85 1.94 1.23 3.01
N LEU A 86 0.81 1.30 2.31
CA LEU A 86 -0.19 0.24 2.24
C LEU A 86 -0.30 -0.28 0.80
N PRO A 87 -0.79 -1.52 0.61
CA PRO A 87 -1.01 -2.09 -0.71
C PRO A 87 -2.03 -1.30 -1.54
N PRO A 88 -2.11 -1.57 -2.86
CA PRO A 88 -3.07 -0.90 -3.72
C PRO A 88 -4.50 -1.29 -3.35
N GLY A 89 -5.44 -0.37 -3.61
CA GLY A 89 -6.86 -0.60 -3.39
C GLY A 89 -7.37 -0.25 -1.98
N VAL A 90 -6.52 0.26 -1.10
CA VAL A 90 -6.94 0.87 0.17
C VAL A 90 -7.39 2.31 -0.09
N ASN A 91 -8.60 2.69 0.36
CA ASN A 91 -9.11 4.06 0.17
C ASN A 91 -8.54 5.04 1.20
N LYS A 92 -8.69 6.35 0.93
CA LYS A 92 -8.18 7.43 1.80
C LYS A 92 -8.61 7.33 3.27
N ARG A 93 -9.84 6.91 3.55
CA ARG A 93 -10.34 6.78 4.92
C ARG A 93 -9.63 5.64 5.65
N ASP A 94 -9.46 4.51 4.96
CA ASP A 94 -8.84 3.32 5.52
C ASP A 94 -7.34 3.52 5.75
N TRP A 95 -6.64 4.27 4.87
CA TRP A 95 -5.25 4.70 5.08
C TRP A 95 -5.09 5.42 6.43
N ARG A 96 -5.89 6.47 6.65
CA ARG A 96 -5.89 7.22 7.91
C ARG A 96 -6.24 6.34 9.10
N GLN A 97 -7.22 5.44 8.94
CA GLN A 97 -7.62 4.51 10.01
C GLN A 97 -6.47 3.57 10.39
N VAL A 98 -5.74 3.02 9.42
CA VAL A 98 -4.57 2.18 9.69
C VAL A 98 -3.51 2.97 10.46
N GLY A 99 -3.22 4.21 10.06
CA GLY A 99 -2.31 5.10 10.79
C GLY A 99 -2.68 5.26 12.26
N ILE A 100 -3.96 5.52 12.56
CA ILE A 100 -4.46 5.59 13.95
C ILE A 100 -4.26 4.25 14.68
N LEU A 101 -4.53 3.13 14.01
CA LEU A 101 -4.43 1.78 14.59
C LEU A 101 -2.97 1.30 14.79
N THR A 102 -1.98 2.05 14.31
CA THR A 102 -0.57 1.79 14.68
C THR A 102 -0.27 2.16 16.14
N GLU A 103 -1.01 3.12 16.71
CA GLU A 103 -0.76 3.69 18.03
C GLU A 103 0.66 4.28 18.20
N VAL A 104 1.36 4.55 17.09
CA VAL A 104 2.67 5.22 17.08
C VAL A 104 2.45 6.70 16.77
N GLU A 105 2.88 7.58 17.67
CA GLU A 105 2.65 9.04 17.54
C GLU A 105 3.33 9.63 16.29
N SER A 106 4.50 9.11 15.92
CA SER A 106 5.24 9.53 14.72
C SER A 106 4.71 8.90 13.41
N ALA A 107 3.62 8.13 13.47
CA ALA A 107 3.09 7.43 12.29
C ALA A 107 2.47 8.41 11.30
N ARG A 108 2.92 8.34 10.04
CA ARG A 108 2.35 9.11 8.94
C ARG A 108 2.42 8.37 7.61
N GLU A 109 1.50 8.74 6.71
CA GLU A 109 1.45 8.20 5.36
C GLU A 109 2.72 8.57 4.58
N VAL A 110 3.19 7.65 3.73
CA VAL A 110 4.29 7.88 2.79
C VAL A 110 3.91 8.90 1.72
N THR A 111 4.83 9.81 1.40
CA THR A 111 4.74 10.75 0.27
C THR A 111 5.80 10.43 -0.78
N ILE A 112 5.69 11.01 -1.99
CA ILE A 112 6.73 10.82 -3.01
C ILE A 112 8.06 11.43 -2.55
N ALA A 113 8.02 12.59 -1.90
CA ALA A 113 9.20 13.25 -1.36
C ALA A 113 9.97 12.37 -0.35
N ASP A 114 9.26 11.54 0.44
CA ASP A 114 9.93 10.60 1.37
C ASP A 114 10.72 9.53 0.63
N ILE A 115 10.16 8.98 -0.46
CA ILE A 115 10.80 7.96 -1.28
C ILE A 115 12.02 8.53 -2.01
N GLU A 116 11.90 9.75 -2.54
CA GLU A 116 12.98 10.47 -3.21
C GLU A 116 14.11 10.87 -2.25
N ALA A 117 13.75 11.30 -1.04
CA ALA A 117 14.71 11.59 0.03
C ALA A 117 15.35 10.33 0.63
N GLY A 118 14.92 9.13 0.23
CA GLY A 118 15.46 7.86 0.74
C GLY A 118 15.14 7.62 2.20
N LEU A 119 14.03 8.17 2.71
CA LEU A 119 13.62 7.97 4.10
C LEU A 119 13.18 6.51 4.34
N PRO A 120 13.36 5.98 5.56
CA PRO A 120 12.94 4.63 5.92
C PRO A 120 11.42 4.49 5.88
N VAL A 121 10.89 3.54 5.09
CA VAL A 121 9.44 3.29 4.93
C VAL A 121 9.07 1.86 5.29
N TRP A 122 8.01 1.66 6.07
CA TRP A 122 7.44 0.36 6.38
C TRP A 122 6.22 0.09 5.51
N GLU A 123 6.23 -0.97 4.72
CA GLU A 123 5.17 -1.29 3.77
C GLU A 123 4.45 -2.57 4.16
N ILE A 124 3.12 -2.52 4.28
CA ILE A 124 2.32 -3.75 4.30
C ILE A 124 2.32 -4.34 2.88
N LYS A 125 2.78 -5.58 2.73
CA LYS A 125 2.70 -6.32 1.45
C LYS A 125 1.43 -7.16 1.34
N GLN A 126 1.09 -7.88 2.41
CA GLN A 126 -0.08 -8.76 2.39
C GLN A 126 -0.58 -9.03 3.81
N VAL A 127 -1.90 -9.14 3.93
CA VAL A 127 -2.61 -9.66 5.10
C VAL A 127 -3.27 -10.96 4.70
N ARG A 128 -3.09 -12.01 5.50
CA ARG A 128 -3.71 -13.32 5.28
C ARG A 128 -4.46 -13.73 6.54
N VAL A 129 -5.70 -14.17 6.41
CA VAL A 129 -6.54 -14.61 7.53
C VAL A 129 -7.10 -15.99 7.25
N ARG A 130 -6.93 -16.90 8.22
CA ARG A 130 -7.50 -18.25 8.21
C ARG A 130 -8.03 -18.59 9.60
N SER A 131 -9.35 -18.57 9.73
CA SER A 131 -10.08 -18.89 10.96
C SER A 131 -9.61 -18.05 12.15
N ASN A 132 -8.72 -18.58 12.97
CA ASN A 132 -8.21 -17.98 14.20
C ASN A 132 -6.74 -17.54 14.10
N ARG A 133 -6.15 -17.63 12.91
CA ARG A 133 -4.77 -17.25 12.64
C ARG A 133 -4.74 -16.21 11.52
N ALA A 134 -4.00 -15.14 11.76
CA ALA A 134 -3.69 -14.14 10.75
C ALA A 134 -2.18 -14.02 10.58
N GLU A 135 -1.77 -13.67 9.37
CA GLU A 135 -0.39 -13.34 9.04
C GLU A 135 -0.37 -11.97 8.37
N VAL A 136 0.63 -11.16 8.71
CA VAL A 136 0.85 -9.85 8.10
C VAL A 136 2.28 -9.79 7.63
N ASP A 137 2.46 -9.61 6.34
CA ASP A 137 3.76 -9.42 5.71
C ASP A 137 4.08 -7.94 5.62
N VAL A 138 5.21 -7.56 6.20
CA VAL A 138 5.68 -6.18 6.27
C VAL A 138 7.09 -6.12 5.70
N VAL A 139 7.28 -5.28 4.69
CA VAL A 139 8.60 -4.89 4.22
C VAL A 139 9.09 -3.73 5.08
N TYR A 140 10.30 -3.86 5.60
CA TYR A 140 10.89 -2.90 6.51
C TYR A 140 12.31 -2.52 6.06
N PRO A 141 12.76 -1.30 6.37
CA PRO A 141 14.13 -0.86 6.09
C PRO A 141 15.11 -1.56 7.03
N SER A 142 16.19 -2.05 6.45
CA SER A 142 17.33 -2.65 7.15
C SER A 142 18.58 -1.79 6.93
N ASN A 143 19.70 -2.21 7.52
CA ASN A 143 20.97 -1.53 7.36
C ASN A 143 21.44 -1.54 5.89
N GLY A 144 22.07 -0.44 5.47
CA GLY A 144 22.73 -0.34 4.16
C GLY A 144 21.78 -0.19 2.97
N ASP A 145 20.70 0.59 3.11
CA ASP A 145 19.70 0.89 2.07
C ASP A 145 18.90 -0.32 1.55
N LEU A 146 18.95 -1.44 2.28
CA LEU A 146 18.23 -2.66 1.93
C LEU A 146 16.85 -2.71 2.60
N TYR A 147 15.90 -3.29 1.89
CA TYR A 147 14.60 -3.64 2.43
C TYR A 147 14.51 -5.14 2.64
N GLN A 148 13.87 -5.56 3.73
CA GLN A 148 13.68 -6.97 4.09
C GLN A 148 12.22 -7.24 4.42
N LEU A 149 11.81 -8.50 4.28
CA LEU A 149 10.45 -8.93 4.60
C LEU A 149 10.40 -9.52 6.02
N ALA A 150 9.38 -9.16 6.79
CA ALA A 150 9.00 -9.87 8.01
C ALA A 150 7.55 -10.37 7.88
N THR A 151 7.27 -11.53 8.48
CA THR A 151 5.91 -12.04 8.66
C THR A 151 5.58 -12.02 10.14
N LEU A 152 4.49 -11.35 10.48
CA LEU A 152 3.91 -11.32 11.81
C LEU A 152 2.74 -12.29 11.86
N VAL A 153 2.74 -13.18 12.85
CA VAL A 153 1.64 -14.12 13.08
C VAL A 153 0.83 -13.62 14.26
N TYR A 154 -0.48 -13.59 14.07
CA TYR A 154 -1.45 -13.27 15.10
C TYR A 154 -2.40 -14.44 15.31
N LEU A 155 -2.78 -14.68 16.57
CA LEU A 155 -3.77 -15.67 16.96
C LEU A 155 -4.95 -14.99 17.64
N SER A 156 -6.14 -15.51 17.41
CA SER A 156 -7.36 -15.06 18.10
C SER A 156 -8.02 -16.24 18.79
N GLU A 157 -8.50 -16.04 20.02
CA GLU A 157 -9.52 -16.93 20.58
C GLU A 157 -10.89 -16.60 19.96
N PRO A 158 -11.87 -17.53 20.00
CA PRO A 158 -13.21 -17.25 19.52
C PRO A 158 -13.78 -15.95 20.13
N PHE A 159 -14.27 -15.06 19.26
CA PHE A 159 -14.84 -13.75 19.62
C PHE A 159 -13.86 -12.76 20.27
N ARG A 160 -12.55 -13.03 20.26
CA ARG A 160 -11.52 -12.08 20.72
C ARG A 160 -10.75 -11.47 19.56
N ALA A 161 -10.15 -10.31 19.82
CA ALA A 161 -9.26 -9.67 18.86
C ALA A 161 -7.99 -10.50 18.65
N TYR A 162 -7.39 -10.38 17.46
CA TYR A 162 -6.09 -10.94 17.14
C TYR A 162 -4.99 -10.38 18.05
N GLN A 163 -4.24 -11.27 18.68
CA GLN A 163 -3.08 -10.96 19.53
C GLN A 163 -1.81 -11.42 18.83
N PHE A 164 -0.73 -10.66 19.02
CA PHE A 164 0.57 -10.97 18.45
C PHE A 164 1.11 -12.28 19.05
N ASP A 165 1.66 -13.14 18.20
CA ASP A 165 2.23 -14.43 18.58
C ASP A 165 3.70 -14.53 18.16
N VAL A 166 3.99 -14.38 16.87
CA VAL A 166 5.34 -14.57 16.33
C VAL A 166 5.74 -13.42 15.39
N PHE A 167 7.01 -13.02 15.47
CA PHE A 167 7.66 -12.14 14.50
C PHE A 167 8.77 -12.93 13.80
N GLN A 168 8.62 -13.16 12.50
CA GLN A 168 9.58 -13.92 11.70
C GLN A 168 10.25 -13.01 10.67
N ARG A 169 11.57 -12.81 10.80
CA ARG A 169 12.37 -12.08 9.80
C ARG A 169 12.76 -13.01 8.65
N TRP A 170 12.61 -12.54 7.43
CA TRP A 170 13.12 -13.20 6.23
C TRP A 170 14.29 -12.38 5.68
N LEU A 171 15.45 -13.01 5.53
CA LEU A 171 16.65 -12.41 4.92
C LEU A 171 16.55 -12.39 3.39
N ILE A 172 15.40 -11.96 2.88
CA ILE A 172 15.10 -11.84 1.46
C ILE A 172 15.10 -10.34 1.14
N PRO A 173 15.99 -9.88 0.24
CA PRO A 173 15.92 -8.51 -0.27
C PRO A 173 14.55 -8.25 -0.89
N ALA A 174 13.91 -7.17 -0.46
CA ALA A 174 12.66 -6.67 -1.02
C ALA A 174 12.93 -5.39 -1.81
N ASP A 175 12.05 -5.10 -2.76
CA ASP A 175 12.07 -3.82 -3.46
C ASP A 175 11.76 -2.67 -2.51
N ARG A 176 12.31 -1.49 -2.80
CA ARG A 176 11.96 -0.26 -2.09
C ARG A 176 10.43 -0.03 -2.20
N PRO A 177 9.76 0.33 -1.10
CA PRO A 177 8.35 0.65 -1.11
C PRO A 177 7.99 1.75 -2.11
N ARG A 178 6.76 1.68 -2.63
CA ARG A 178 6.19 2.69 -3.52
C ARG A 178 5.17 3.53 -2.74
N CYS A 179 5.00 4.78 -3.14
CA CYS A 179 3.89 5.59 -2.65
C CYS A 179 2.64 5.26 -3.46
N GLU A 180 1.64 4.72 -2.78
CA GLU A 180 0.30 4.47 -3.34
C GLU A 180 -0.80 5.18 -2.53
N SER A 181 -0.42 6.18 -1.71
CA SER A 181 -1.39 6.93 -0.91
C SER A 181 -2.38 7.65 -1.84
N PRO A 182 -3.69 7.41 -1.72
CA PRO A 182 -4.70 8.11 -2.50
C PRO A 182 -4.68 9.63 -2.29
N VAL A 183 -4.19 10.10 -1.14
CA VAL A 183 -4.06 11.52 -0.84
C VAL A 183 -2.96 12.14 -1.70
N GLU A 184 -1.80 11.51 -1.71
CA GLU A 184 -0.64 11.99 -2.45
C GLU A 184 -0.87 11.90 -3.95
N MET A 185 -1.40 10.78 -4.43
CA MET A 185 -1.74 10.61 -5.84
C MET A 185 -2.79 11.63 -6.31
N GLY A 186 -3.77 11.95 -5.45
CA GLY A 186 -4.76 12.99 -5.75
C GLY A 186 -4.17 14.41 -5.78
N ARG A 187 -3.17 14.69 -4.92
CA ARG A 187 -2.44 15.97 -4.92
C ARG A 187 -1.67 16.15 -6.22
N ILE A 188 -0.90 15.14 -6.63
CA ILE A 188 -0.08 15.17 -7.85
C ILE A 188 -0.97 15.36 -9.08
N ALA A 189 -2.06 14.59 -9.21
CA ALA A 189 -2.99 14.72 -10.33
C ALA A 189 -3.62 16.12 -10.41
N ALA A 190 -3.90 16.76 -9.26
CA ALA A 190 -4.43 18.11 -9.22
C ALA A 190 -3.37 19.16 -9.64
N GLU A 191 -2.12 18.98 -9.23
CA GLU A 191 -0.99 19.84 -9.63
C GLU A 191 -0.71 19.74 -11.13
N GLU A 192 -0.72 18.53 -11.69
CA GLU A 192 -0.58 18.28 -13.13
C GLU A 192 -1.72 18.95 -13.92
N ALA A 193 -2.97 18.76 -13.49
CA ALA A 193 -4.11 19.40 -14.13
C ALA A 193 -4.06 20.94 -14.08
N ALA A 194 -3.55 21.51 -12.98
CA ALA A 194 -3.35 22.96 -12.87
C ALA A 194 -2.23 23.47 -13.79
N ALA A 195 -1.14 22.71 -13.93
CA ALA A 195 -0.04 23.03 -14.83
C ALA A 195 -0.50 22.99 -16.30
N ASP A 196 -1.27 21.97 -16.69
CA ASP A 196 -1.84 21.85 -18.03
C ASP A 196 -2.79 23.00 -18.35
N ALA A 197 -3.66 23.38 -17.41
CA ALA A 197 -4.55 24.52 -17.57
C ALA A 197 -3.78 25.85 -17.71
N ALA A 198 -2.71 26.04 -16.94
CA ALA A 198 -1.85 27.22 -17.05
C ALA A 198 -1.10 27.26 -18.40
N ALA A 199 -0.61 26.11 -18.88
CA ALA A 199 0.05 26.01 -20.18
C ALA A 199 -0.92 26.31 -21.33
N ALA A 200 -2.15 25.80 -21.27
CA ALA A 200 -3.18 26.09 -22.26
C ALA A 200 -3.55 27.59 -22.29
N ALA A 201 -3.72 28.22 -21.12
CA ALA A 201 -3.99 29.66 -21.03
C ALA A 201 -2.82 30.50 -21.56
N ALA A 202 -1.57 30.09 -21.31
CA ALA A 202 -0.39 30.76 -21.83
C ALA A 202 -0.30 30.65 -23.37
N GLN A 203 -0.65 29.50 -23.94
CA GLN A 203 -0.70 29.31 -25.39
C GLN A 203 -1.79 30.17 -26.02
N GLU A 204 -2.99 30.21 -25.44
CA GLU A 204 -4.08 31.05 -25.95
C GLU A 204 -3.73 32.54 -25.91
N ALA A 205 -3.07 33.00 -24.84
CA ALA A 205 -2.59 34.38 -24.75
C ALA A 205 -1.50 34.69 -25.80
N ALA A 206 -0.60 33.75 -26.08
CA ALA A 206 0.41 33.90 -27.12
C ALA A 206 -0.23 33.95 -28.53
N ASP A 207 -1.22 33.10 -28.79
CA ASP A 207 -1.94 33.07 -30.07
C ASP A 207 -2.74 34.37 -30.29
N GLN A 208 -3.37 34.91 -29.25
CA GLN A 208 -4.05 36.22 -29.32
C GLN A 208 -3.07 37.37 -29.58
N ALA A 209 -1.93 37.40 -28.89
CA ALA A 209 -0.91 38.42 -29.10
C ALA A 209 -0.33 38.39 -30.53
N GLU A 210 -0.14 37.20 -31.10
CA GLU A 210 0.31 37.05 -32.48
C GLU A 210 -0.79 37.46 -33.48
N ALA A 211 -2.06 37.12 -33.21
CA ALA A 211 -3.18 37.56 -34.04
C ALA A 211 -3.34 39.09 -34.04
N GLU A 212 -3.17 39.75 -32.90
CA GLU A 212 -3.17 41.21 -32.79
C GLU A 212 -1.97 41.83 -33.52
N ARG A 213 -0.78 41.24 -33.41
CA ARG A 213 0.40 41.69 -34.16
C ARG A 213 0.16 41.64 -35.67
N VAL A 214 -0.29 40.50 -36.18
CA VAL A 214 -0.59 40.31 -37.61
C VAL A 214 -1.73 41.25 -38.07
N ALA A 215 -2.74 41.50 -37.23
CA ALA A 215 -3.79 42.46 -37.55
C ALA A 215 -3.25 43.90 -37.66
N SER A 216 -2.34 44.30 -36.77
CA SER A 216 -1.71 45.63 -36.83
C SER A 216 -0.78 45.80 -38.04
N GLU A 217 -0.01 44.77 -38.40
CA GLU A 217 0.87 44.80 -39.58
C GLU A 217 0.11 44.91 -40.90
N ASN A 218 -1.08 44.28 -41.01
CA ASN A 218 -1.93 44.41 -42.19
C ASN A 218 -2.66 45.77 -42.26
N ALA A 219 -2.96 46.40 -41.13
CA ALA A 219 -3.62 47.71 -41.09
C ALA A 219 -2.71 48.85 -41.55
N ASP A 220 -1.39 48.76 -41.32
CA ASP A 220 -0.41 49.75 -41.80
C ASP A 220 -0.08 49.56 -43.31
N ALA A 221 -0.29 48.37 -43.88
CA ALA A 221 -0.03 48.10 -45.29
C ALA A 221 -1.09 48.69 -46.25
N ASP A 222 -2.32 48.91 -45.79
CA ASP A 222 -3.41 49.48 -46.60
C ASP A 222 -3.35 51.03 -46.72
N VAL A 223 -2.49 51.71 -45.96
CA VAL A 223 -2.38 53.19 -45.98
C VAL A 223 -1.45 53.71 -47.07
N GLU A 224 -0.53 52.91 -47.62
CA GLU A 224 0.42 53.37 -48.67
C GLU A 224 -0.09 53.25 -50.12
N THR A 225 -1.32 52.76 -50.37
CA THR A 225 -1.85 52.61 -51.74
C THR A 225 -2.78 53.73 -52.23
N GLU A 226 -3.06 54.76 -51.43
CA GLU A 226 -3.90 55.91 -51.83
C GLU A 226 -3.10 57.22 -52.02
N ASP A 227 -1.97 57.21 -52.72
CA ASP A 227 -1.38 58.47 -53.25
C ASP A 227 -0.63 58.28 -54.56
N VAL A 228 -1.31 57.82 -55.62
CA VAL A 228 -0.85 58.08 -56.99
C VAL A 228 -2.05 58.28 -57.92
N GLY A 229 -2.34 59.54 -58.25
CA GLY A 229 -2.91 59.87 -59.57
C GLY A 229 -4.19 60.69 -59.54
N SER A 230 -4.04 62.01 -59.62
CA SER A 230 -4.94 62.88 -60.38
C SER A 230 -4.15 64.09 -60.88
N GLU A 231 -3.65 63.95 -62.12
CA GLU A 231 -3.26 65.07 -63.00
C GLU A 231 -4.49 65.85 -63.49
#